data_AF-A0A958JAX1-F1
#
_entry.id   AF-A0A958JAX1-F1
#
_cell.length_a   1.000
_cell.length_b   1.000
_cell.length_c   1.000
_cell.angle_alpha   90.00
_cell.angle_beta   90.00
_cell.angle_gamma   90.00
#
_symmetry.space_group_name_H-M   'P 1'
#
loop_
_entity.id
_entity.type
_entity.pdbx_description
1 polymer ?
#
loop_
_entity_poly.entity_id
_entity_poly.type
_entity_poly.pdbx_seq_one_letter_code
_entity_poly.pdbx_strand_id
1 'polypeptide(L)' 'MNLNELKRLKPAELLKLAEEFKIEGANTMRRQDLIFGILSNQADSNGNIYGEGVLECLPD' A
#
# COMPACT_ATOMS: atom_id res chain seq x y z
N MET A 1 -6.17 -4.39 5.67
CA MET A 1 -4.92 -3.95 6.32
C MET A 1 -4.90 -2.44 6.34
N ASN A 2 -4.30 -1.82 7.34
CA ASN A 2 -4.15 -0.35 7.37
C ASN A 2 -2.82 0.09 6.76
N LEU A 3 -2.82 1.28 6.15
CA LEU A 3 -1.63 1.90 5.55
C LEU A 3 -0.47 2.04 6.58
N ASN A 4 -0.80 2.26 7.85
CA ASN A 4 0.18 2.30 8.93
C ASN A 4 0.85 0.96 9.23
N GLU A 5 0.13 -0.16 9.08
CA GLU A 5 0.71 -1.49 9.25
C GLU A 5 1.68 -1.80 8.11
N LEU A 6 1.28 -1.51 6.87
CA LEU A 6 2.12 -1.67 5.69
C LEU A 6 3.39 -0.81 5.74
N LYS A 7 3.30 0.42 6.28
CA LYS A 7 4.48 1.26 6.54
C LYS A 7 5.40 0.70 7.63
N ARG A 8 4.87 -0.05 8.61
CA ARG A 8 5.66 -0.67 9.68
C ARG A 8 6.29 -2.01 9.26
N LEU A 9 5.74 -2.68 8.25
CA LEU A 9 6.28 -3.94 7.72
C LEU A 9 7.65 -3.75 7.07
N LYS A 10 8.50 -4.78 7.19
CA LYS A 10 9.83 -4.79 6.58
C LYS A 10 9.71 -4.82 5.04
N PRO A 11 10.71 -4.30 4.30
CA PRO A 11 10.72 -4.33 2.84
C PRO A 11 10.54 -5.74 2.26
N ALA A 12 11.16 -6.74 2.88
CA ALA A 12 11.04 -8.14 2.48
C ALA A 12 9.62 -8.70 2.62
N GLU A 13 8.88 -8.28 3.65
CA GLU A 13 7.49 -8.71 3.88
C GLU A 13 6.53 -8.00 2.92
N LEU A 14 6.80 -6.73 2.62
CA LEU A 14 6.08 -5.96 1.58
C LEU A 14 6.26 -6.59 0.19
N LEU A 15 7.47 -7.05 -0.13
CA LEU A 15 7.74 -7.76 -1.39
C LEU A 15 6.97 -9.07 -1.49
N LYS A 16 6.96 -9.88 -0.42
CA LYS A 16 6.16 -11.12 -0.39
C LYS A 16 4.68 -10.86 -0.58
N LEU A 17 4.13 -9.86 0.12
CA LEU A 17 2.74 -9.46 -0.05
C LEU A 17 2.48 -9.02 -1.48
N ALA A 18 3.36 -8.22 -2.07
CA ALA A 18 3.23 -7.78 -3.45
C ALA A 18 3.27 -8.95 -4.44
N GLU A 19 4.10 -9.97 -4.24
CA GLU A 19 4.06 -11.20 -5.03
C GLU A 19 2.74 -11.97 -4.86
N GLU A 20 2.22 -12.07 -3.63
CA GLU A 20 0.92 -12.69 -3.32
C GLU A 20 -0.24 -11.98 -4.04
N PHE A 21 -0.18 -10.64 -4.07
CA PHE A 21 -1.09 -9.77 -4.79
C PHE A 21 -0.73 -9.63 -6.29
N LYS A 22 0.20 -10.42 -6.83
CA LYS A 22 0.60 -10.40 -8.25
C LYS A 22 0.99 -9.00 -8.77
N ILE A 23 1.63 -8.18 -7.94
CA ILE A 23 2.15 -6.86 -8.31
C ILE A 23 3.48 -7.06 -9.04
N GLU A 24 3.46 -6.89 -10.36
CA GLU A 24 4.65 -7.01 -11.20
C GLU A 24 5.61 -5.84 -10.94
N GLY A 25 6.92 -6.14 -10.88
CA GLY A 25 7.94 -5.11 -10.68
C GLY A 25 8.05 -4.58 -9.24
N ALA A 26 7.49 -5.27 -8.25
CA ALA A 26 7.60 -4.86 -6.84
C ALA A 26 9.05 -4.63 -6.38
N ASN A 27 10.02 -5.37 -6.93
CA ASN A 27 11.44 -5.25 -6.59
C ASN A 27 12.09 -3.93 -7.06
N THR A 28 11.52 -3.27 -8.06
CA THR A 28 11.98 -1.98 -8.61
C THR A 28 11.08 -0.81 -8.22
N MET A 29 9.90 -1.08 -7.66
CA MET A 29 8.96 -0.05 -7.18
C MET A 29 9.47 0.64 -5.92
N ARG A 30 9.11 1.92 -5.76
CA ARG A 30 9.34 2.61 -4.49
C ARG A 30 8.41 2.04 -3.44
N ARG A 31 8.85 2.04 -2.19
CA ARG A 31 8.06 1.52 -1.07
C ARG A 31 6.65 2.12 -0.99
N GLN A 32 6.48 3.39 -1.32
CA GLN A 32 5.15 4.01 -1.37
C GLN A 32 4.26 3.43 -2.46
N ASP A 33 4.76 3.29 -3.69
CA ASP A 33 4.02 2.72 -4.82
C ASP A 33 3.63 1.27 -4.55
N LEU A 34 4.55 0.53 -3.92
CA LEU A 34 4.38 -0.86 -3.53
C LEU A 34 3.28 -1.01 -2.46
N ILE A 35 3.29 -0.16 -1.42
CA ILE A 35 2.24 -0.09 -0.41
C ILE A 35 0.89 0.29 -1.04
N PHE A 36 0.90 1.23 -1.99
CA PHE A 36 -0.31 1.68 -2.67
C PHE A 36 -0.90 0.58 -3.55
N GLY A 37 -0.08 -0.14 -4.32
CA GLY A 37 -0.51 -1.27 -5.12
C GLY A 37 -1.12 -2.39 -4.29
N ILE A 38 -0.54 -2.70 -3.12
CA ILE A 38 -1.10 -3.68 -2.17
C ILE A 38 -2.46 -3.21 -1.64
N LEU A 39 -2.57 -1.94 -1.24
CA LEU A 39 -3.83 -1.35 -0.76
C LEU A 39 -4.91 -1.34 -1.84
N SER A 40 -4.57 -0.95 -3.06
CA SER A 40 -5.49 -0.93 -4.20
C SER A 40 -5.98 -2.34 -4.53
N ASN A 41 -5.09 -3.34 -4.61
CA ASN A 41 -5.52 -4.70 -4.90
C ASN A 41 -6.38 -5.29 -3.78
N GLN A 42 -6.07 -4.96 -2.53
CA GLN A 42 -6.93 -5.30 -1.40
C GLN A 42 -8.29 -4.58 -1.47
N ALA A 43 -8.34 -3.34 -1.95
CA ALA A 43 -9.58 -2.62 -2.20
C ALA A 43 -10.47 -3.32 -3.21
N ASP A 44 -9.87 -3.77 -4.32
CA ASP A 44 -10.58 -4.46 -5.38
C ASP A 44 -11.13 -5.81 -4.89
N SER A 45 -10.41 -6.50 -3.99
CA SER A 45 -10.88 -7.77 -3.39
C SER A 45 -11.87 -7.61 -2.23
N ASN A 46 -11.68 -6.62 -1.35
CA ASN A 46 -12.45 -6.48 -0.10
C ASN A 46 -13.37 -5.25 -0.06
N GLY A 47 -13.47 -4.47 -1.14
CA GLY A 47 -14.40 -3.34 -1.32
C GLY A 47 -14.12 -2.09 -0.48
N ASN A 48 -13.36 -2.19 0.61
CA ASN A 48 -13.13 -1.09 1.55
C ASN A 48 -11.64 -0.82 1.80
N ILE A 49 -11.19 0.38 1.44
CA ILE A 49 -9.88 0.94 1.82
C ILE A 49 -10.08 1.84 3.04
N TYR A 50 -9.27 1.62 4.08
CA TYR A 50 -9.20 2.51 5.23
C TYR A 50 -7.85 3.22 5.22
N GLY A 51 -7.88 4.53 4.98
CA GLY A 51 -6.75 5.42 5.07
C GLY A 51 -6.95 6.39 6.23
N GLU A 52 -6.00 6.43 7.16
CA GLU A 52 -5.92 7.49 8.16
C GLU A 52 -4.97 8.59 7.67
N GLY A 53 -5.38 9.84 7.81
CA GLY A 53 -4.62 11.00 7.38
C GLY A 53 -5.09 12.25 8.11
N VAL A 54 -4.21 13.23 8.23
CA VAL A 54 -4.57 14.57 8.72
C VAL A 54 -5.01 15.38 7.51
N LEU A 55 -6.19 16.01 7.60
CA LEU A 55 -6.65 16.93 6.57
C LEU A 55 -5.75 18.18 6.59
N GLU A 56 -5.04 18.41 5.50
CA GLU A 56 -4.24 19.62 5.30
C GLU A 56 -4.91 20.47 4.22
N CYS A 57 -5.42 21.65 4.61
CA CYS A 57 -6.00 22.61 3.67
C CYS A 57 -4.86 23.44 3.05
N LEU A 58 -4.65 23.27 1.74
CA LEU A 58 -3.74 24.14 0.98
C LEU A 58 -4.47 25.43 0.59
N PRO A 59 -3.79 26.59 0.66
CA PRO A 59 -4.31 27.83 0.07
C PRO A 59 -4.30 27.72 -1.47
N ASP A 60 -5.41 28.11 -2.11
CA ASP A 60 -5.56 28.19 -3.57
C ASP A 60 -4.55 29.12 -4.25
#